data_AF-A0A380Z1D9-F1
#
_entry.id   AF-A0A380Z1D9-F1
#
_cell.length_a   1.000
_cell.length_b   1.000
_cell.length_c   1.000
_cell.angle_alpha   90.00
_cell.angle_beta   90.00
_cell.angle_gamma   90.00
#
_symmetry.space_group_name_H-M   'P 1'
#
loop_
_entity.id
_entity.type
_entity.pdbx_description
1 polymer ?
#
loop_
_entity_poly.entity_id
_entity_poly.type
_entity_poly.pdbx_seq_one_letter_code
_entity_poly.pdbx_strand_id
1 'polypeptide(L)' 'MPKKDGVKSTSKGRGLTDKQKRFVEEYLIDLNATQAAIRAGYSKNRASELGYQLLQKNYSSASD' A
#
# COMPACT_ATOMS: atom_id res chain seq x y z
N MET A 1 -26.44 5.88 11.14
CA MET A 1 -25.57 5.95 9.94
C MET A 1 -25.40 4.53 9.41
N PRO A 2 -26.04 4.11 8.30
CA PRO A 2 -25.89 2.74 7.84
C PRO A 2 -24.65 2.57 6.95
N LYS A 3 -23.87 1.55 7.32
CA LYS A 3 -23.06 0.63 6.49
C LYS A 3 -21.77 1.16 5.84
N LYS A 4 -20.65 0.63 6.33
CA LYS A 4 -19.53 0.18 5.48
C LYS A 4 -19.17 -1.25 5.87
N ASP A 5 -19.98 -2.18 5.39
CA ASP A 5 -19.53 -3.55 5.14
C ASP A 5 -18.44 -3.51 4.03
N GLY A 6 -17.39 -4.31 4.17
CA GLY A 6 -16.37 -4.53 3.12
C GLY A 6 -14.98 -4.01 3.50
N VAL A 7 -13.91 -4.80 3.50
CA VAL A 7 -13.55 -5.79 2.48
C VAL A 7 -12.73 -6.92 3.13
N LYS A 8 -13.23 -8.17 3.03
CA LYS A 8 -12.39 -9.36 3.08
C LYS A 8 -11.72 -9.49 1.71
N SER A 9 -10.45 -9.10 1.56
CA SER A 9 -9.71 -9.35 0.32
C SER A 9 -9.17 -10.77 0.31
N THR A 10 -10.05 -11.72 -0.03
CA THR A 10 -9.67 -13.02 -0.55
C THR A 10 -9.59 -12.93 -2.07
N SER A 11 -8.41 -12.68 -2.62
CA SER A 11 -7.95 -13.27 -3.88
C SER A 11 -6.50 -12.92 -4.12
N LYS A 12 -5.69 -13.96 -4.32
CA LYS A 12 -4.31 -13.93 -4.77
C LYS A 12 -4.30 -13.50 -6.25
N GLY A 13 -4.61 -12.24 -6.53
CA GLY A 13 -4.62 -11.65 -7.86
C GLY A 13 -3.31 -10.92 -8.14
N ARG A 14 -2.71 -11.16 -9.31
CA ARG A 14 -1.38 -10.70 -9.77
C ARG A 14 -1.26 -9.17 -9.99
N GLY A 15 -2.03 -8.34 -9.29
CA GLY A 15 -2.07 -6.89 -9.51
C GLY A 15 -2.04 -6.09 -8.22
N LEU A 16 -1.38 -4.94 -8.26
CA LEU A 16 -1.38 -3.99 -7.14
C LEU A 16 -2.80 -3.50 -6.86
N THR A 17 -3.20 -3.50 -5.58
CA THR A 17 -4.43 -2.82 -5.15
C THR A 17 -4.31 -1.32 -5.34
N ASP A 18 -5.43 -0.59 -5.40
CA ASP A 18 -5.41 0.87 -5.64
C ASP A 18 -4.61 1.63 -4.56
N LYS A 19 -4.66 1.19 -3.30
CA LYS A 19 -3.82 1.75 -2.23
C LYS A 19 -2.34 1.47 -2.44
N GLN A 20 -1.97 0.30 -2.95
CA GLN A 20 -0.58 -0.02 -3.26
C GLN A 20 -0.07 0.75 -4.48
N LYS A 21 -0.89 0.93 -5.52
CA LYS A 21 -0.55 1.78 -6.67
C LYS A 21 -0.29 3.22 -6.22
N ARG A 22 -1.19 3.77 -5.40
CA ARG A 22 -1.02 5.11 -4.85
C ARG A 22 0.24 5.22 -4.00
N PHE A 23 0.56 4.20 -3.21
CA PHE A 23 1.82 4.16 -2.47
C PHE A 23 3.04 4.22 -3.41
N VAL A 24 3.04 3.48 -4.52
CA VAL A 24 4.14 3.52 -5.50
C VAL A 24 4.27 4.91 -6.12
N GLU A 25 3.16 5.52 -6.56
CA GLU A 25 3.14 6.88 -7.13
C GLU A 25 3.74 7.91 -6.16
N GLU A 26 3.31 7.90 -4.90
CA GLU A 26 3.80 8.84 -3.88
C GLU A 26 5.25 8.54 -3.48
N TYR A 27 5.66 7.26 -3.44
CA TYR A 27 7.04 6.87 -3.14
C TYR A 27 8.01 7.33 -4.24
N LEU A 28 7.60 7.27 -5.51
CA LEU A 28 8.41 7.76 -6.63
C LEU A 28 8.61 9.29 -6.60
N ILE A 29 7.71 10.03 -5.94
CA ILE A 29 7.82 11.48 -5.76
C ILE A 29 8.70 11.81 -4.55
N ASP A 30 8.38 11.23 -3.39
CA ASP A 30 8.95 11.64 -2.10
C ASP A 30 10.22 10.85 -1.71
N LEU A 31 10.46 9.68 -2.32
CA LEU A 31 11.44 8.66 -1.91
C LEU A 31 11.39 8.32 -0.40
N ASN A 32 10.26 8.60 0.23
CA ASN A 32 10.01 8.38 1.65
C ASN A 32 8.83 7.43 1.84
N ALA A 33 9.12 6.18 2.21
CA ALA A 33 8.11 5.14 2.35
C ALA A 33 7.06 5.44 3.44
N THR A 34 7.46 6.11 4.52
CA THR A 34 6.52 6.46 5.60
C THR A 34 5.51 7.50 5.12
N GLN A 35 5.99 8.56 4.46
CA GLN A 35 5.13 9.62 3.95
C GLN A 35 4.27 9.13 2.79
N ALA A 36 4.83 8.32 1.88
CA ALA A 36 4.07 7.70 0.81
C ALA A 36 2.93 6.81 1.34
N ALA A 37 3.19 6.03 2.39
CA ALA A 37 2.14 5.23 3.03
C ALA A 37 1.05 6.11 3.65
N ILE A 38 1.40 7.22 4.30
CA ILE A 38 0.40 8.16 4.85
C ILE A 38 -0.45 8.77 3.74
N ARG A 39 0.18 9.25 2.65
CA ARG A 39 -0.52 9.85 1.50
C ARG A 39 -1.40 8.85 0.76
N ALA A 40 -0.98 7.59 0.67
CA ALA A 40 -1.77 6.49 0.11
C ALA A 40 -2.93 6.03 1.02
N GLY A 41 -3.11 6.64 2.19
CA GLY A 41 -4.24 6.38 3.08
C GLY A 41 -4.05 5.16 3.99
N TYR A 42 -2.81 4.84 4.35
CA TYR A 42 -2.49 3.91 5.43
C TYR A 42 -2.47 4.61 6.79
N SER A 43 -2.61 3.83 7.87
CA SER A 43 -2.60 4.35 9.24
C SER A 43 -1.25 5.01 9.56
N LYS A 44 -1.28 6.26 10.02
CA LYS A 44 -0.07 7.00 10.43
C LYS A 44 0.74 6.26 11.48
N ASN A 45 0.06 5.63 12.44
CA ASN A 45 0.70 4.92 13.55
C ASN A 45 1.54 3.70 13.10
N ARG A 46 1.23 3.14 11.92
CA ARG A 46 1.95 2.00 11.34
C ARG A 46 2.58 2.32 9.98
N ALA A 47 2.61 3.58 9.57
CA ALA A 47 3.03 3.96 8.24
C ALA A 47 4.51 3.63 7.97
N SER A 48 5.36 3.70 9.00
CA SER A 48 6.76 3.31 8.92
C SER A 48 6.91 1.82 8.61
N GLU A 49 6.34 0.96 9.46
CA GLU A 49 6.36 -0.49 9.28
C GLU A 49 5.71 -0.93 7.96
N LEU A 50 4.55 -0.35 7.65
CA LEU A 50 3.81 -0.66 6.41
C LEU A 50 4.57 -0.19 5.18
N GLY A 51 5.21 0.99 5.22
CA GLY A 51 6.00 1.51 4.11
C GLY A 51 7.10 0.52 3.69
N TYR A 52 7.89 0.02 4.64
CA TYR A 52 8.93 -0.97 4.35
C TYR A 52 8.36 -2.30 3.84
N GLN A 53 7.26 -2.78 4.42
CA GLN A 53 6.61 -4.01 3.94
C GLN A 53 6.04 -3.86 2.53
N LEU A 54 5.52 -2.68 2.18
CA LEU A 54 4.99 -2.39 0.85
C LEU A 54 6.10 -2.36 -0.20
N LEU A 55 7.29 -1.81 0.14
CA LEU A 55 8.46 -1.92 -0.72
C LEU A 55 8.84 -3.39 -0.95
N GLN A 56 8.92 -4.21 0.09
CA GLN A 56 9.28 -5.62 -0.11
C GLN A 56 8.23 -6.38 -0.94
N LYS A 57 6.94 -6.17 -0.68
CA LYS A 57 5.88 -6.89 -1.38
C LYS A 57 5.70 -6.45 -2.84
N ASN A 58 5.80 -5.16 -3.12
CA ASN A 58 5.56 -4.63 -4.47
C ASN A 58 6.76 -4.87 -5.40
N TYR A 59 7.99 -4.88 -4.88
CA TYR A 59 9.18 -5.08 -5.70
C TYR A 59 9.52 -6.56 -5.90
N SER A 60 9.36 -7.40 -4.87
CA SER A 60 9.67 -8.83 -4.99
C SER A 60 8.66 -9.63 -5.83
N SER A 61 7.51 -9.06 -6.17
CA SER A 61 6.52 -9.69 -7.06
C SER A 61 6.73 -9.36 -8.55
N ALA A 62 7.75 -8.56 -8.89
CA ALA A 62 8.14 -8.24 -10.27
C ALA A 62 9.30 -9.12 -10.80
N SER A 63 9.71 -10.16 -10.06
CA SER A 63 10.87 -11.02 -10.39
C SER A 63 10.50 -12.42 -10.92
N ASP A 64 9.25 -12.65 -11.34
CA ASP A 64 8.81 -13.88 -12.01
C ASP A 64 8.50 -13.64 -13.50
#